data_AF-A0A1H8CVV5-F1
#
_entry.id   AF-A0A1H8CVV5-F1
#
_cell.length_a   1.000
_cell.length_b   1.000
_cell.length_c   1.000
_cell.angle_alpha   90.00
_cell.angle_beta   90.00
_cell.angle_gamma   90.00
#
_symmetry.space_group_name_H-M   'P 1'
#
loop_
_entity.id
_entity.type
_entity.pdbx_description
1 polymer ?
#
loop_
_entity_poly.entity_id
_entity_poly.type
_entity_poly.pdbx_seq_one_letter_code
_entity_poly.pdbx_strand_id
1 'polypeptide(L)' 'MNACELTFAVNALANTIAQCLSDDELNLLGSIFNQLGDTLTTISIQRGFCNQKQLSPQSTDNNKN' A
#
# COMPACT_ATOMS: atom_id res chain seq x y z
N MET A 1 -10.92 13.76 9.67
CA MET A 1 -9.60 13.51 10.26
C MET A 1 -8.59 14.26 9.42
N ASN A 2 -7.93 15.27 9.98
CA ASN A 2 -6.88 16.00 9.29
C ASN A 2 -5.55 15.21 9.34
N ALA A 3 -4.54 15.66 8.57
CA ALA A 3 -3.26 14.97 8.51
C ALA A 3 -2.58 14.87 9.89
N CYS A 4 -2.66 15.92 10.71
CA CYS A 4 -2.07 15.96 12.05
C CYS A 4 -2.76 14.96 12.99
N GLU A 5 -4.09 14.95 13.01
CA GLU A 5 -4.90 14.00 13.81
C GLU A 5 -4.57 12.54 13.45
N LEU A 6 -4.42 12.25 12.15
CA LEU A 6 -4.02 10.92 11.69
C LEU A 6 -2.64 10.54 12.22
N THR A 7 -1.64 11.42 12.04
CA THR A 7 -0.27 11.13 12.51
C THR A 7 -0.20 10.99 14.03
N PHE A 8 -0.98 11.78 14.78
CA PHE A 8 -1.05 11.68 16.23
C PHE A 8 -1.63 10.33 16.66
N ALA A 9 -2.74 9.90 16.04
CA ALA A 9 -3.35 8.61 16.33
C ALA A 9 -2.40 7.44 16.03
N VAL A 10 -1.69 7.47 14.90
CA VAL A 10 -0.70 6.44 14.53
C VAL A 10 0.45 6.41 15.54
N ASN A 11 0.98 7.57 15.95
CA ASN A 11 2.05 7.63 16.95
C ASN A 11 1.59 7.15 18.32
N ALA A 12 0.38 7.51 18.76
CA ALA A 12 -0.18 7.04 20.02
C ALA A 12 -0.34 5.51 20.03
N LEU A 13 -0.82 4.94 18.91
CA LEU A 13 -0.92 3.49 18.74
C LEU A 13 0.46 2.80 18.78
N ALA A 14 1.44 3.33 18.05
CA ALA A 14 2.80 2.78 18.04
C ALA A 14 3.43 2.76 19.44
N ASN A 15 3.30 3.85 20.20
CA ASN A 15 3.76 3.92 21.58
C ASN A 15 3.04 2.94 22.51
N THR A 16 1.75 2.68 22.27
CA THR A 16 0.97 1.71 23.06
C THR A 16 1.44 0.28 22.76
N ILE A 17 1.68 -0.05 21.50
CA ILE A 17 2.21 -1.36 21.08
C ILE A 17 3.60 -1.60 21.66
N ALA A 18 4.48 -0.60 21.60
CA ALA A 18 5.85 -0.70 22.09
C ALA A 18 5.95 -0.99 23.61
N GLN A 19 4.93 -0.60 24.39
CA GLN A 19 4.88 -0.90 25.84
C GLN A 19 4.53 -2.36 26.15
N CYS A 20 3.96 -3.08 25.19
CA CYS A 20 3.45 -4.45 25.38
C CYS A 20 4.39 -5.53 24.84
N LEU A 21 5.46 -5.16 24.15
CA LEU A 21 6.35 -6.07 23.42
C LEU A 21 7.81 -5.85 23.84
N SER A 22 8.60 -6.92 23.76
CA SER A 22 10.06 -6.79 23.79
C SER A 22 10.59 -6.13 22.52
N ASP A 23 11.84 -5.65 22.56
CA ASP A 23 12.48 -5.01 21.40
C ASP A 23 12.52 -5.94 20.17
N ASP A 24 12.78 -7.24 20.36
CA ASP A 24 12.81 -8.23 19.28
C ASP A 24 11.43 -8.45 18.65
N GLU A 25 10.38 -8.56 19.47
CA GLU A 25 9.00 -8.70 19.01
C GLU A 25 8.52 -7.43 18.30
N LEU A 26 8.88 -6.25 18.81
CA LEU A 26 8.57 -4.97 18.21
C LEU A 26 9.27 -4.81 16.85
N ASN A 27 10.54 -5.20 16.75
CA ASN A 27 11.31 -5.20 15.50
C ASN A 27 10.70 -6.15 14.45
N LEU A 28 10.29 -7.35 14.87
CA LEU A 28 9.60 -8.30 14.00
C LEU A 28 8.26 -7.74 13.51
N LEU A 29 7.45 -7.18 14.41
CA LEU A 29 6.17 -6.59 14.07
C LEU A 29 6.31 -5.40 13.11
N GLY A 30 7.30 -4.53 13.33
CA GLY A 30 7.63 -3.44 12.42
C GLY A 30 8.01 -3.95 11.02
N SER A 31 8.81 -5.02 10.95
CA SER A 31 9.19 -5.64 9.68
C SER A 31 7.99 -6.23 8.93
N ILE A 32 7.05 -6.85 9.65
CA ILE A 32 5.80 -7.38 9.08
C ILE A 32 4.94 -6.23 8.50
N PHE A 33 4.77 -5.12 9.23
CA PHE A 33 3.99 -3.99 8.73
C PHE A 33 4.62 -3.34 7.49
N ASN A 34 5.95 -3.20 7.45
CA ASN A 34 6.65 -2.70 6.26
C ASN A 34 6.41 -3.62 5.05
N GLN A 35 6.68 -4.92 5.19
CA GLN A 35 6.49 -5.88 4.10
C GLN A 35 5.04 -5.93 3.62
N LEU A 36 4.07 -5.83 4.54
CA LEU A 36 2.66 -5.78 4.20
C LEU A 36 2.32 -4.52 3.40
N GLY A 37 2.82 -3.35 3.82
CA GLY A 37 2.63 -2.08 3.11
C GLY A 37 3.16 -2.11 1.68
N ASP A 38 4.36 -2.65 1.49
CA ASP A 38 4.97 -2.84 0.16
C ASP A 38 4.14 -3.80 -0.71
N THR A 39 3.63 -4.87 -0.11
CA THR A 39 2.77 -5.85 -0.80
C THR A 39 1.44 -5.24 -1.24
N LEU A 40 0.78 -4.46 -0.37
CA LEU A 40 -0.45 -3.74 -0.70
C LEU A 40 -0.24 -2.74 -1.85
N THR A 41 0.89 -2.03 -1.82
CA THR A 41 1.29 -1.11 -2.89
C THR A 41 1.50 -1.85 -4.21
N THR A 42 2.20 -2.99 -4.18
CA THR A 42 2.41 -3.86 -5.35
C THR A 42 1.08 -4.32 -5.96
N ILE A 43 0.13 -4.76 -5.12
CA ILE A 43 -1.22 -5.18 -5.57
C ILE A 43 -1.95 -4.00 -6.22
N SER A 44 -1.91 -2.81 -5.61
CA SER A 44 -2.56 -1.61 -6.14
C SER A 44 -2.01 -1.23 -7.52
N ILE A 45 -0.68 -1.22 -7.66
CA ILE A 45 0.03 -0.97 -8.92
C ILE A 45 -0.38 -1.99 -9.97
N GLN A 46 -0.37 -3.29 -9.63
CA GLN A 46 -0.74 -4.35 -10.57
C GLN A 46 -2.19 -4.22 -11.03
N ARG A 47 -3.13 -3.90 -10.13
CA ARG A 47 -4.52 -3.59 -10.49
C ARG A 47 -4.61 -2.40 -11.44
N GLY A 48 -3.83 -1.35 -11.18
CA GLY A 48 -3.71 -0.19 -12.07
C GLY A 48 -3.29 -0.58 -13.49
N PHE A 49 -2.24 -1.39 -13.64
CA PHE A 49 -1.79 -1.89 -14.95
C PHE A 49 -2.81 -2.78 -15.65
N CYS A 50 -3.44 -3.73 -14.92
CA CYS A 50 -4.46 -4.61 -15.48
C CYS A 50 -5.72 -3.85 -15.93
N ASN A 51 -6.08 -2.77 -15.24
CA ASN A 51 -7.23 -1.94 -15.60
C ASN A 51 -6.92 -1.00 -16.77
N GLN A 52 -5.69 -0.48 -16.89
CA GLN A 52 -5.26 0.30 -18.06
C GLN A 52 -5.23 -0.54 -19.33
N LYS A 53 -4.84 -1.82 -19.25
CA LYS A 53 -4.82 -2.75 -20.40
C LYS A 53 -6.22 -3.04 -20.98
N GLN A 54 -7.28 -2.83 -20.20
CA GLN A 54 -8.67 -3.00 -20.64
C GLN A 54 -9.25 -1.76 -21.31
N LEU A 55 -8.60 -0.60 -21.16
CA LEU A 55 -9.04 0.69 -21.72
C LEU A 55 -8.32 1.08 -23.01
N SER A 56 -7.36 0.29 -23.50
CA SER A 56 -6.83 0.45 -24.86
C SER A 56 -7.81 -0.17 -25.86
N PRO A 57 -8.54 0.62 -26.68
CA PRO A 57 -9.26 0.08 -27.81
C PRO A 57 -8.23 -0.28 -28.87
N GLN A 58 -7.92 -1.56 -29.01
CA GLN A 58 -7.29 -2.03 -30.24
C GLN A 58 -8.41 -2.24 -31.27
N SER A 59 -8.90 -1.11 -31.79
CA SER A 59 -9.72 -1.03 -32.99
C SER A 59 -9.23 0.17 -33.79
N THR A 60 -8.15 -0.04 -34.54
CA THR A 60 -7.99 0.60 -35.84
C THR A 60 -7.78 -0.52 -36.85
N ASP A 61 -8.87 -1.20 -37.14
CA ASP A 61 -9.19 -1.49 -38.53
C ASP A 61 -9.45 -0.13 -39.20
N ASN A 62 -8.68 0.23 -40.23
CA ASN A 62 -9.02 1.22 -41.26
C ASN A 62 -7.84 1.37 -42.27
N ASN A 63 -7.90 0.55 -43.33
CA ASN A 63 -7.63 0.85 -44.75
C ASN A 63 -6.25 1.45 -45.18
N LYS A 64 -5.51 0.68 -46.00
CA LYS A 64 -4.66 1.23 -47.07
C LYS A 64 -4.75 0.38 -48.35
N ASN A 65 -5.66 0.83 -49.24
CA ASN A 65 -5.57 0.96 -50.70
C ASN A 65 -4.87 -0.13 -51.52
#